data_AF-A0A932MJ68-F1
#
_entry.id   AF-A0A932MJ68-F1
#
_cell.length_a   1.000
_cell.length_b   1.000
_cell.length_c   1.000
_cell.angle_alpha   90.00
_cell.angle_beta   90.00
_cell.angle_gamma   90.00
#
_symmetry.space_group_name_H-M   'P 1'
#
loop_
_entity.id
_entity.type
_entity.pdbx_description
1 polymer ?
#
loop_
_entity_poly.entity_id
_entity_poly.type
_entity_poly.pdbx_seq_one_letter_code
_entity_poly.pdbx_strand_id
1 'polypeptide(L)'
;MLRPGIQKPAEQFPPVASNLKDSVRAYERSVITDALRVNENDKRKVAKLLGISLSSLYRKLRELSIEGFEDQPMEEHEAEEVRMAGNLN
;
A
#
# COMPACT_ATOMS: atom_id res chain seq x y z
N MET A 1 49.55 6.65 -28.81
CA MET A 1 49.41 6.45 -27.36
C MET A 1 47.98 6.80 -26.96
N LEU A 2 47.35 5.92 -26.15
CA LEU A 2 46.00 5.85 -25.53
C LEU A 2 44.78 6.60 -26.13
N ARG A 3 43.70 5.83 -26.34
CA ARG A 3 42.34 6.30 -26.67
C ARG A 3 41.64 6.86 -25.43
N PRO A 4 40.87 7.98 -25.52
CA PRO A 4 40.14 8.53 -24.38
C PRO A 4 39.06 7.55 -23.91
N GLY A 5 39.08 7.23 -22.62
CA GLY A 5 38.17 6.28 -22.01
C GLY A 5 36.72 6.76 -22.06
N ILE A 6 35.84 5.88 -22.50
CA ILE A 6 34.41 5.95 -22.22
C ILE A 6 34.28 5.83 -20.70
N GLN A 7 34.07 6.95 -20.01
CA GLN A 7 33.65 6.93 -18.61
C GLN A 7 32.31 6.21 -18.56
N LYS A 8 32.26 5.05 -17.92
CA LYS A 8 30.99 4.36 -17.65
C LYS A 8 30.22 5.20 -16.63
N PRO A 9 29.00 5.70 -16.92
CA PRO A 9 28.16 6.33 -15.92
C PRO A 9 27.50 5.21 -15.09
N ALA A 10 28.28 4.57 -14.23
CA ALA A 10 27.82 3.44 -13.45
C ALA A 10 27.97 3.72 -11.95
N GLU A 11 27.48 4.87 -11.46
CA GLU A 11 27.51 5.14 -10.01
C GLU A 11 26.61 6.30 -9.54
N GLN A 12 25.59 6.71 -10.32
CA GLN A 12 24.69 7.81 -9.93
C GLN A 12 23.30 7.34 -9.48
N PHE A 13 23.15 6.09 -9.04
CA PHE A 13 21.95 5.67 -8.35
C PHE A 13 22.28 5.54 -6.87
N PRO A 14 21.62 6.30 -5.98
CA PRO A 14 21.79 6.09 -4.55
C PRO A 14 21.53 4.61 -4.27
N PRO A 15 22.31 3.97 -3.38
CA PRO A 15 22.08 2.58 -3.02
C PRO A 15 20.63 2.47 -2.56
N VAL A 16 19.80 1.80 -3.37
CA VAL A 16 18.42 1.53 -3.00
C VAL A 16 18.54 0.55 -1.83
N ALA A 17 18.46 1.07 -0.61
CA ALA A 17 18.70 0.33 0.63
C ALA A 17 17.70 -0.83 0.80
N SER A 18 16.64 -0.84 0.00
CA SER A 18 15.55 -1.80 -0.02
C SER A 18 15.36 -2.38 -1.42
N ASN A 19 15.02 -3.67 -1.49
CA ASN A 19 14.60 -4.29 -2.75
C ASN A 19 13.25 -3.68 -3.22
N LEU A 20 12.91 -3.87 -4.50
CA LEU A 20 11.68 -3.32 -5.09
C LEU A 20 10.42 -3.66 -4.29
N LYS A 21 10.34 -4.89 -3.76
CA LYS A 21 9.18 -5.37 -3.01
C LYS A 21 8.97 -4.54 -1.74
N ASP A 22 10.05 -4.26 -1.02
CA ASP A 22 9.99 -3.46 0.19
C ASP A 22 9.68 -1.99 -0.10
N SER A 23 10.23 -1.44 -1.18
CA SER A 23 9.93 -0.07 -1.61
C SER A 23 8.46 0.12 -2.01
N VAL A 24 7.89 -0.86 -2.73
CA VAL A 24 6.45 -0.86 -3.07
C VAL A 24 5.60 -0.94 -1.81
N ARG A 25 5.95 -1.82 -0.86
CA ARG A 25 5.22 -1.93 0.42
C ARG A 25 5.25 -0.64 1.22
N ALA A 26 6.41 0.02 1.30
CA ALA A 26 6.54 1.31 1.98
C ALA A 26 5.67 2.39 1.32
N TYR A 27 5.68 2.45 -0.01
CA TYR A 27 4.84 3.39 -0.75
C TYR A 27 3.34 3.09 -0.56
N GLU A 28 2.92 1.84 -0.70
CA GLU A 28 1.53 1.43 -0.46
C GLU A 28 1.08 1.79 0.97
N ARG A 29 1.94 1.55 1.96
CA ARG A 29 1.67 1.92 3.36
C ARG A 29 1.45 3.42 3.50
N SER A 30 2.31 4.23 2.90
CA SER A 30 2.17 5.70 2.92
C SER A 30 0.84 6.14 2.31
N VAL A 31 0.54 5.68 1.10
CA VAL A 31 -0.67 6.07 0.36
C VAL A 31 -1.94 5.73 1.15
N ILE A 32 -2.02 4.51 1.70
CA ILE A 32 -3.19 4.09 2.48
C ILE A 32 -3.31 4.90 3.78
N THR A 33 -2.19 5.17 4.45
CA THR A 33 -2.18 5.96 5.70
C THR A 33 -2.63 7.39 5.45
N ASP A 34 -2.15 8.02 4.38
CA ASP A 34 -2.54 9.38 4.01
C ASP A 34 -4.02 9.45 3.62
N ALA A 35 -4.51 8.48 2.85
CA ALA A 35 -5.92 8.39 2.49
C ALA A 35 -6.81 8.23 3.74
N LEU A 36 -6.41 7.39 4.70
CA LEU A 36 -7.10 7.22 5.97
C LEU A 36 -7.16 8.52 6.77
N ARG A 37 -6.04 9.23 6.87
CA ARG A 37 -5.96 10.51 7.59
C ARG A 37 -6.89 11.56 6.99
N VAL A 38 -6.91 11.70 5.67
CA VAL A 38 -7.74 12.69 4.97
C VAL A 38 -9.24 12.36 5.04
N ASN A 39 -9.60 11.09 5.16
CA ASN A 39 -10.98 10.63 5.20
C ASN A 39 -11.46 10.29 6.62
N GLU A 40 -10.79 10.77 7.66
CA GLU A 40 -11.19 10.56 9.07
C GLU A 40 -11.39 9.06 9.41
N ASN A 41 -10.54 8.19 8.86
CA ASN A 41 -10.62 6.73 8.98
C ASN A 41 -11.86 6.07 8.34
N ASP A 42 -12.65 6.76 7.52
CA ASP A 42 -13.77 6.18 6.77
C ASP A 42 -13.26 5.22 5.67
N LYS A 43 -13.30 3.91 5.98
CA LYS A 43 -12.76 2.86 5.12
C LYS A 43 -13.46 2.74 3.77
N ARG A 44 -14.74 3.06 3.71
CA ARG A 44 -15.51 3.00 2.46
C ARG A 44 -15.08 4.10 1.52
N LYS A 45 -14.94 5.32 2.04
CA LYS A 45 -14.41 6.45 1.26
C LYS A 45 -12.98 6.19 0.81
N VAL A 46 -12.13 5.64 1.68
CA VAL A 46 -10.75 5.29 1.32
C VAL A 46 -10.70 4.21 0.23
N ALA A 47 -11.46 3.12 0.36
CA ALA A 47 -11.50 2.06 -0.64
C ALA A 47 -11.95 2.62 -2.00
N LYS A 48 -13.01 3.44 -2.01
CA LYS A 48 -13.50 4.12 -3.21
C LYS A 48 -12.47 5.09 -3.80
N LEU A 49 -11.81 5.88 -2.95
CA LEU A 49 -10.77 6.84 -3.36
C LEU A 49 -9.58 6.13 -4.01
N LEU A 50 -9.15 5.01 -3.44
CA LEU A 50 -8.03 4.21 -3.93
C LEU A 50 -8.44 3.28 -5.10
N GLY A 51 -9.72 3.23 -5.46
CA GLY A 51 -10.21 2.38 -6.55
C GLY A 51 -10.12 0.88 -6.27
N ILE A 52 -10.16 0.47 -5.00
CA ILE A 52 -10.08 -0.94 -4.58
C ILE A 52 -11.33 -1.35 -3.81
N SER A 53 -11.61 -2.65 -3.75
CA SER A 53 -12.68 -3.15 -2.90
C SER A 53 -12.35 -2.95 -1.42
N LEU A 54 -13.39 -2.84 -0.59
CA LEU A 54 -13.24 -2.72 0.86
C LEU A 54 -12.45 -3.92 1.44
N SER A 55 -12.73 -5.13 0.96
CA SER A 55 -12.01 -6.35 1.34
C SER A 55 -10.52 -6.29 0.99
N SER A 56 -10.18 -5.70 -0.15
CA SER A 56 -8.79 -5.50 -0.57
C SER A 56 -8.08 -4.47 0.31
N LEU A 57 -8.78 -3.40 0.69
CA LEU A 57 -8.27 -2.42 1.64
C LEU A 57 -7.94 -3.07 2.99
N TYR A 58 -8.90 -3.79 3.60
CA TYR A 58 -8.66 -4.49 4.87
C TYR A 58 -7.51 -5.50 4.80
N ARG A 59 -7.37 -6.24 3.69
CA ARG A 59 -6.23 -7.14 3.50
C ARG A 59 -4.91 -6.37 3.49
N LYS A 60 -4.83 -5.26 2.75
CA LYS A 60 -3.63 -4.39 2.73
C LYS A 60 -3.32 -3.78 4.09
N LEU A 61 -4.33 -3.38 4.87
CA LEU A 61 -4.14 -2.85 6.24
C LEU A 61 -3.45 -3.88 7.15
N ARG A 62 -3.87 -5.15 7.09
CA ARG A 62 -3.24 -6.24 7.83
C ARG A 62 -1.85 -6.58 7.33
N GLU A 63 -1.68 -6.69 6.00
CA GLU A 63 -0.39 -7.07 5.39
C GLU A 63 0.71 -6.01 5.58
N LEU A 64 0.34 -4.73 5.73
CA LEU A 64 1.27 -3.62 5.87
C LEU A 64 1.47 -3.17 7.32
N SER A 65 0.84 -3.83 8.29
CA SER A 65 0.87 -3.50 9.73
C SER A 65 0.71 -2.00 9.97
N ILE A 66 -0.35 -1.42 9.39
CA ILE A 66 -0.66 0.00 9.59
C ILE A 66 -1.20 0.15 11.02
N GLU A 67 -0.54 0.98 11.83
CA GLU A 67 -0.87 1.18 13.25
C GLU A 67 -2.33 1.61 13.43
N GLY A 68 -3.01 1.03 14.44
CA GLY A 68 -4.43 1.26 14.70
C GLY A 68 -5.40 0.27 14.05
N PHE A 69 -4.89 -0.76 13.34
CA PHE A 69 -5.70 -1.82 12.72
C PHE A 69 -5.42 -3.23 13.24
N GLU A 70 -4.60 -3.37 14.29
CA GLU A 70 -4.10 -4.67 14.74
C GLU A 70 -5.09 -5.46 15.63
N ASP A 71 -6.12 -4.83 16.21
CA ASP A 71 -6.94 -5.45 17.26
C ASP A 71 -8.46 -5.30 17.12
N GLN A 72 -8.98 -4.82 15.98
CA GLN A 72 -10.43 -4.80 15.78
C GLN A 72 -10.88 -6.08 15.07
N PRO A 73 -11.55 -7.04 15.76
CA PRO A 73 -12.27 -8.08 15.05
C PRO A 73 -13.25 -7.39 14.10
N MET A 74 -13.27 -7.82 12.83
CA MET A 74 -14.29 -7.29 11.91
C MET A 74 -15.64 -7.56 12.55
N GLU A 75 -16.35 -6.49 12.94
CA GLU A 75 -17.71 -6.60 13.43
C GLU A 75 -18.52 -7.41 12.42
N GLU A 76 -19.39 -8.31 12.89
CA GLU A 76 -20.09 -9.27 12.02
C GLU A 76 -20.81 -8.58 10.85
N HIS A 77 -21.30 -7.36 11.09
CA HIS A 77 -21.90 -6.48 10.09
C HIS A 77 -20.95 -6.09 8.95
N GLU A 78 -19.68 -5.80 9.24
CA GLU A 78 -18.67 -5.48 8.21
C GLU A 78 -18.24 -6.73 7.44
N ALA A 79 -18.17 -7.88 8.11
CA ALA A 79 -17.83 -9.16 7.49
C ALA A 79 -18.92 -9.63 6.52
N GLU A 80 -20.19 -9.43 6.86
CA GLU A 80 -21.33 -9.75 6.01
C GLU A 80 -21.39 -8.85 4.77
N GLU A 81 -21.11 -7.55 4.91
CA GLU A 81 -21.00 -6.64 3.78
C GLU A 81 -19.81 -6.96 2.87
N VAL A 82 -18.66 -7.33 3.43
CA VAL A 82 -17.48 -7.77 2.67
C VAL A 82 -17.79 -9.04 1.88
N ARG A 83 -18.54 -9.98 2.47
CA ARG A 83 -19.04 -11.19 1.78
C ARG A 83 -20.00 -10.83 0.65
N MET A 84 -20.90 -9.88 0.86
CA MET A 84 -21.84 -9.40 -0.16
C MET A 84 -21.12 -8.63 -1.29
N ALA A 85 -20.10 -7.84 -0.97
CA ALA A 85 -19.34 -7.03 -1.93
C ALA A 85 -18.28 -7.83 -2.70
N GLY A 86 -17.87 -9.00 -2.18
CA GLY A 86 -16.91 -9.91 -2.84
C GLY A 86 -17.47 -10.66 -4.05
N ASN A 87 -18.77 -10.55 -4.34
CA ASN A 87 -19.47 -11.26 -5.41
C ASN A 87 -19.57 -10.50 -6.75
N LEU A 88 -18.84 -9.38 -6.91
CA LEU A 88 -18.94 -8.49 -8.09
C LEU A 88 -17.59 -8.27 -8.81
N ASN A 89 -16.86 -9.36 -9.10
CA ASN A 89 -15.81 -9.34 -10.12
C ASN A 89 -16.19 -10.24 -11.29
#